data_AF-A0A355AXS4-F1
#
_entry.id   AF-A0A355AXS4-F1
#
_cell.length_a   1.000
_cell.length_b   1.000
_cell.length_c   1.000
_cell.angle_alpha   90.00
_cell.angle_beta   90.00
_cell.angle_gamma   90.00
#
_symmetry.space_group_name_H-M   'P 1'
#
loop_
_entity.id
_entity.type
_entity.pdbx_description
1 polymer ?
#
loop_
_entity_poly.entity_id
_entity_poly.type
_entity_poly.pdbx_seq_one_letter_code
_entity_poly.pdbx_strand_id
1 'polypeptide(L)'
;ADRSNKKKAIAESEKGERAYRNGYYISAERHFREALRLSPGGLYAMTGLGWTLYDSSRPARAFRIFQKTRKLFPGDGSVRRGLGYLYFRYGRRAEAKNLLGSLDKKRWPELANIEDELRERILKGLPLPRFPGDRKEAKMKSRNKKTAGFFDFLLPPPSDSKTEESRIPESLMEFLGIVPPKKIGKKSPPAPPPGREASAAPARRAGAAFRERPPPFRTMAEIPEGALLHDDSAIWVRAFRIDRLEVTNALYAAFVREGGAPEPPFLKKPRFVGPHLPVVGVTWHEARAYCKWAGKRLPTEAEWEFAARSGGKEVLYPWGNKFSGRNAVFGLRPDRGGPKAVGRHPGGASAQGVEDMSGNVWEWVENKFRLAGDKAPVVREKITYRTLRGGSWVNGRWALSVFGRTGDFPGRRLPVYGFRCAADSPAKGVN
;
A
#
# COMPACT_ATOMS: atom_id res chain seq x y z
N ALA A 1 41.16 -1.79 23.16
CA ALA A 1 39.71 -1.98 22.89
C ALA A 1 39.34 -1.76 21.42
N ASP A 2 39.79 -0.67 20.79
CA ASP A 2 39.34 -0.22 19.45
C ASP A 2 39.60 -1.23 18.30
N ARG A 3 40.83 -1.79 18.18
CA ARG A 3 41.14 -2.81 17.15
C ARG A 3 40.30 -4.09 17.27
N SER A 4 39.94 -4.51 18.49
CA SER A 4 39.13 -5.70 18.73
C SER A 4 37.67 -5.48 18.32
N ASN A 5 37.10 -4.32 18.67
CA ASN A 5 35.76 -3.94 18.24
C ASN A 5 35.65 -3.78 16.73
N LYS A 6 36.67 -3.23 16.07
CA LYS A 6 36.72 -3.13 14.60
C LYS A 6 36.70 -4.49 13.92
N LYS A 7 37.48 -5.48 14.42
CA LYS A 7 37.45 -6.86 13.91
C LYS A 7 36.07 -7.50 14.10
N LYS A 8 35.45 -7.33 15.27
CA LYS A 8 34.09 -7.84 15.53
C LYS A 8 33.04 -7.19 14.62
N ALA A 9 33.13 -5.88 14.39
CA ALA A 9 32.21 -5.16 13.50
C ALA A 9 32.29 -5.66 12.05
N ILE A 10 33.50 -5.98 11.56
CA ILE A 10 33.69 -6.58 10.24
C ILE A 10 33.01 -7.96 10.18
N ALA A 11 33.27 -8.84 11.16
CA ALA A 11 32.66 -10.17 11.21
C ALA A 11 31.12 -10.11 11.26
N GLU A 12 30.55 -9.18 12.02
CA GLU A 12 29.09 -8.96 12.04
C GLU A 12 28.57 -8.43 10.70
N SER A 13 29.31 -7.54 10.03
CA SER A 13 28.90 -7.06 8.71
C SER A 13 28.90 -8.17 7.65
N GLU A 14 29.85 -9.11 7.70
CA GLU A 14 29.90 -10.28 6.82
C GLU A 14 28.74 -11.25 7.08
N LYS A 15 28.37 -11.47 8.36
CA LYS A 15 27.15 -12.22 8.71
C LYS A 15 25.91 -11.54 8.14
N GLY A 16 25.84 -10.21 8.26
CA GLY A 16 24.76 -9.40 7.71
C GLY A 16 24.65 -9.53 6.18
N GLU A 17 25.77 -9.50 5.47
CA GLU A 17 25.79 -9.69 4.02
C GLU A 17 25.34 -11.11 3.62
N ARG A 18 25.84 -12.16 4.30
CA ARG A 18 25.42 -13.54 4.03
C ARG A 18 23.91 -13.71 4.23
N ALA A 19 23.37 -13.16 5.31
CA ALA A 19 21.94 -13.18 5.58
C ALA A 19 21.15 -12.41 4.48
N TYR A 20 21.62 -11.22 4.09
CA TYR A 20 21.01 -10.42 3.04
C TYR A 20 20.97 -11.15 1.69
N ARG A 21 22.09 -11.77 1.27
CA ARG A 21 22.18 -12.53 0.02
C ARG A 21 21.22 -13.73 -0.01
N ASN A 22 20.93 -14.31 1.15
CA ASN A 22 19.99 -15.42 1.32
C ASN A 22 18.52 -14.96 1.51
N GLY A 23 18.25 -13.65 1.52
CA GLY A 23 16.91 -13.09 1.71
C GLY A 23 16.43 -13.03 3.15
N TYR A 24 17.31 -13.31 4.13
CA TYR A 24 17.01 -13.22 5.56
C TYR A 24 17.19 -11.77 6.06
N TYR A 25 16.29 -10.89 5.62
CA TYR A 25 16.45 -9.44 5.82
C TYR A 25 16.38 -8.99 7.29
N ILE A 26 15.71 -9.73 8.16
CA ILE A 26 15.63 -9.41 9.59
C ILE A 26 16.96 -9.75 10.26
N SER A 27 17.47 -10.96 10.02
CA SER A 27 18.81 -11.36 10.46
C SER A 27 19.88 -10.41 9.91
N ALA A 28 19.80 -10.04 8.63
CA ALA A 28 20.73 -9.10 8.00
C ALA A 28 20.73 -7.74 8.72
N GLU A 29 19.55 -7.18 8.97
CA GLU A 29 19.41 -5.91 9.68
C GLU A 29 20.00 -5.98 11.09
N ARG A 30 19.72 -7.05 11.85
CA ARG A 30 20.28 -7.26 13.19
C ARG A 30 21.80 -7.25 13.18
N HIS A 31 22.42 -8.01 12.26
CA HIS A 31 23.87 -8.08 12.13
C HIS A 31 24.48 -6.74 11.72
N PHE A 32 23.90 -6.02 10.76
CA PHE A 32 24.39 -4.70 10.39
C PHE A 32 24.24 -3.67 11.52
N ARG A 33 23.17 -3.72 12.30
CA ARG A 33 22.98 -2.85 13.47
C ARG A 33 24.00 -3.16 14.57
N GLU A 34 24.27 -4.43 14.83
CA GLU A 34 25.31 -4.83 15.79
C GLU A 34 26.70 -4.38 15.32
N ALA A 35 27.02 -4.52 14.03
CA ALA A 35 28.25 -3.98 13.46
C ALA A 35 28.37 -2.46 13.68
N LEU A 36 27.28 -1.71 13.51
CA LEU A 36 27.24 -0.26 13.74
C LEU A 36 27.29 0.12 15.23
N ARG A 37 26.86 -0.76 16.13
CA ARG A 37 27.03 -0.59 17.58
C ARG A 37 28.50 -0.72 17.97
N LEU A 38 29.19 -1.70 17.38
CA LEU A 38 30.62 -1.98 17.62
C LEU A 38 31.54 -0.96 16.94
N SER A 39 31.18 -0.49 15.75
CA SER A 39 31.94 0.51 14.99
C SER A 39 30.97 1.52 14.34
N PRO A 40 30.60 2.58 15.09
CA PRO A 40 29.75 3.64 14.58
C PRO A 40 30.35 4.30 13.34
N GLY A 41 29.58 4.39 12.26
CA GLY A 41 30.02 5.03 11.02
C GLY A 41 30.75 4.11 10.04
N GLY A 42 30.80 2.80 10.27
CA GLY A 42 31.33 1.84 9.30
C GLY A 42 30.55 1.84 7.99
N LEU A 43 31.14 2.34 6.89
CA LEU A 43 30.51 2.48 5.56
C LEU A 43 29.83 1.18 5.09
N TYR A 44 30.52 0.05 5.27
CA TYR A 44 30.04 -1.24 4.82
C TYR A 44 28.73 -1.66 5.53
N ALA A 45 28.70 -1.57 6.86
CA ALA A 45 27.51 -1.86 7.64
C ALA A 45 26.37 -0.87 7.38
N MET A 46 26.68 0.42 7.20
CA MET A 46 25.66 1.44 6.90
C MET A 46 25.01 1.21 5.53
N THR A 47 25.79 0.93 4.50
CA THR A 47 25.26 0.65 3.16
C THR A 47 24.53 -0.69 3.12
N GLY A 48 25.05 -1.72 3.76
CA GLY A 48 24.39 -3.02 3.93
C GLY A 48 23.03 -2.90 4.62
N LEU A 49 22.94 -2.11 5.71
CA LEU A 49 21.68 -1.81 6.38
C LEU A 49 20.72 -1.05 5.45
N GLY A 50 21.21 -0.05 4.71
CA GLY A 50 20.42 0.71 3.75
C GLY A 50 19.77 -0.16 2.68
N TRP A 51 20.54 -1.06 2.07
CA TRP A 51 20.04 -2.00 1.06
C TRP A 51 19.10 -3.04 1.66
N THR A 52 19.42 -3.58 2.83
CA THR A 52 18.55 -4.51 3.56
C THR A 52 17.17 -3.89 3.80
N LEU A 53 17.11 -2.65 4.27
CA LEU A 53 15.86 -1.92 4.49
C LEU A 53 15.13 -1.60 3.18
N TYR A 54 15.86 -1.31 2.10
CA TYR A 54 15.27 -1.04 0.79
C TYR A 54 14.57 -2.29 0.23
N ASP A 55 15.27 -3.42 0.20
CA ASP A 55 14.79 -4.67 -0.39
C ASP A 55 13.74 -5.39 0.47
N SER A 56 13.73 -5.14 1.77
CA SER A 56 12.64 -5.55 2.68
C SER A 56 11.46 -4.59 2.68
N SER A 57 11.28 -3.78 1.62
CA SER A 57 10.15 -2.88 1.42
C SER A 57 10.00 -1.77 2.48
N ARG A 58 11.08 -1.35 3.13
CA ARG A 58 11.08 -0.28 4.16
C ARG A 58 11.84 0.97 3.67
N PRO A 59 11.40 1.60 2.55
CA PRO A 59 12.16 2.64 1.84
C PRO A 59 12.39 3.90 2.67
N ALA A 60 11.46 4.28 3.55
CA ALA A 60 11.62 5.48 4.39
C ALA A 60 12.77 5.30 5.40
N ARG A 61 12.94 4.09 5.95
CA ARG A 61 14.07 3.77 6.83
C ARG A 61 15.37 3.72 6.06
N ALA A 62 15.37 3.05 4.90
CA ALA A 62 16.51 3.00 3.99
C ALA A 62 16.99 4.42 3.61
N PHE A 63 16.05 5.32 3.29
CA PHE A 63 16.35 6.71 2.94
C PHE A 63 17.07 7.46 4.05
N ARG A 64 16.62 7.31 5.31
CA ARG A 64 17.31 7.93 6.45
C ARG A 64 18.73 7.37 6.64
N ILE A 65 18.91 6.06 6.49
CA ILE A 65 20.23 5.45 6.58
C ILE A 65 21.13 5.99 5.48
N PHE A 66 20.71 5.95 4.22
CA PHE A 66 21.52 6.46 3.12
C PHE A 66 21.80 7.97 3.20
N GLN A 67 20.85 8.78 3.67
CA GLN A 67 21.11 10.20 3.93
C GLN A 67 22.17 10.39 5.02
N LYS A 68 22.10 9.63 6.11
CA LYS A 68 23.13 9.66 7.17
C LYS A 68 24.48 9.20 6.61
N THR A 69 24.52 8.13 5.82
CA THR A 69 25.75 7.64 5.19
C THR A 69 26.34 8.66 4.23
N ARG A 70 25.51 9.37 3.45
CA ARG A 70 25.97 10.41 2.51
C ARG A 70 26.69 11.55 3.22
N LYS A 71 26.24 11.94 4.42
CA LYS A 71 26.90 12.98 5.22
C LYS A 71 28.32 12.58 5.63
N LEU A 72 28.54 11.30 5.91
CA LEU A 72 29.85 10.77 6.30
C LEU A 72 30.72 10.41 5.08
N PHE A 73 30.10 9.98 3.98
CA PHE A 73 30.77 9.46 2.78
C PHE A 73 30.13 10.07 1.52
N PRO A 74 30.36 11.36 1.24
CA PRO A 74 29.67 12.08 0.16
C PRO A 74 29.96 11.51 -1.23
N GLY A 75 31.15 10.94 -1.46
CA GLY A 75 31.57 10.37 -2.74
C GLY A 75 31.08 8.95 -3.01
N ASP A 76 30.53 8.24 -2.02
CA ASP A 76 30.29 6.80 -2.15
C ASP A 76 29.23 6.44 -3.22
N GLY A 77 29.58 5.48 -4.07
CA GLY A 77 28.75 5.03 -5.19
C GLY A 77 27.57 4.17 -4.75
N SER A 78 27.70 3.38 -3.68
CA SER A 78 26.60 2.57 -3.14
C SER A 78 25.49 3.44 -2.56
N VAL A 79 25.87 4.46 -1.78
CA VAL A 79 24.96 5.48 -1.24
C VAL A 79 24.28 6.27 -2.37
N ARG A 80 25.03 6.61 -3.42
CA ARG A 80 24.48 7.28 -4.62
C ARG A 80 23.41 6.46 -5.30
N ARG A 81 23.67 5.17 -5.52
CA ARG A 81 22.69 4.25 -6.09
C ARG A 81 21.47 4.08 -5.19
N GLY A 82 21.68 3.88 -3.90
CA GLY A 82 20.60 3.71 -2.92
C GLY A 82 19.65 4.91 -2.88
N LEU A 83 20.18 6.13 -2.76
CA LEU A 83 19.37 7.36 -2.80
C LEU A 83 18.69 7.55 -4.15
N GLY A 84 19.40 7.32 -5.26
CA GLY A 84 18.83 7.43 -6.60
C GLY A 84 17.59 6.54 -6.78
N TYR A 85 17.67 5.27 -6.37
CA TYR A 85 16.53 4.34 -6.46
C TYR A 85 15.39 4.71 -5.50
N LEU A 86 15.70 5.28 -4.33
CA LEU A 86 14.68 5.77 -3.43
C LEU A 86 13.95 7.00 -4.01
N TYR A 87 14.68 7.96 -4.57
CA TYR A 87 14.07 9.09 -5.27
C TYR A 87 13.20 8.63 -6.43
N PHE A 88 13.68 7.66 -7.20
CA PHE A 88 12.89 7.03 -8.25
C PHE A 88 11.56 6.49 -7.72
N ARG A 89 11.61 5.73 -6.64
CA ARG A 89 10.43 5.12 -6.01
C ARG A 89 9.45 6.17 -5.46
N TYR A 90 9.95 7.32 -5.02
CA TYR A 90 9.14 8.45 -4.58
C TYR A 90 8.62 9.33 -5.73
N GLY A 91 8.86 8.95 -6.99
CA GLY A 91 8.46 9.74 -8.16
C GLY A 91 9.35 10.98 -8.40
N ARG A 92 10.43 11.15 -7.65
CA ARG A 92 11.42 12.23 -7.77
C ARG A 92 12.42 11.90 -8.88
N ARG A 93 11.95 12.00 -10.13
CA ARG A 93 12.66 11.53 -11.34
C ARG A 93 13.93 12.33 -11.63
N ALA A 94 13.91 13.64 -11.44
CA ALA A 94 15.06 14.51 -11.72
C ALA A 94 16.23 14.19 -10.78
N GLU A 95 15.95 14.06 -9.49
CA GLU A 95 16.94 13.72 -8.46
C GLU A 95 17.46 12.29 -8.63
N ALA A 96 16.59 11.36 -9.02
CA ALA A 96 17.00 10.01 -9.39
C ALA A 96 17.98 10.03 -10.58
N LYS A 97 17.67 10.78 -11.64
CA LYS A 97 18.53 10.92 -12.82
C LYS A 97 19.89 11.54 -12.46
N ASN A 98 19.88 12.62 -11.67
CA ASN A 98 21.11 13.30 -11.25
C ASN A 98 22.06 12.37 -10.48
N LEU A 99 21.52 11.46 -9.68
CA LEU A 99 22.34 10.52 -8.89
C LEU A 99 22.75 9.29 -9.69
N LEU A 100 21.92 8.82 -10.61
CA LEU A 100 22.15 7.54 -11.30
C LEU A 100 22.84 7.70 -12.66
N GLY A 101 22.81 8.88 -13.27
CA GLY A 101 23.39 9.13 -14.60
C GLY A 101 22.59 8.44 -15.71
N SER A 102 22.70 7.11 -15.79
CA SER A 102 21.91 6.20 -16.63
C SER A 102 21.41 5.03 -15.79
N LEU A 103 20.12 4.71 -15.89
CA LEU A 103 19.47 3.68 -15.08
C LEU A 103 19.77 2.29 -15.66
N ASP A 104 20.33 1.36 -14.85
CA ASP A 104 20.58 -0.03 -15.28
C ASP A 104 19.26 -0.76 -15.57
N LYS A 105 18.89 -0.79 -16.86
CA LYS A 105 17.65 -1.38 -17.38
C LYS A 105 17.60 -2.91 -17.22
N LYS A 106 18.77 -3.58 -17.14
CA LYS A 106 18.85 -5.04 -17.08
C LYS A 106 18.42 -5.56 -15.71
N ARG A 107 18.65 -4.78 -14.65
CA ARG A 107 18.30 -5.14 -13.28
C ARG A 107 16.83 -4.87 -12.93
N TRP A 108 16.19 -3.90 -13.60
CA TRP A 108 14.80 -3.48 -13.33
C TRP A 108 14.09 -2.99 -14.61
N PRO A 109 13.37 -3.86 -15.33
CA PRO A 109 12.70 -3.53 -16.61
C PRO A 109 11.67 -2.39 -16.52
N GLU A 110 11.08 -2.16 -15.36
CA GLU A 110 10.14 -1.05 -15.11
C GLU A 110 10.77 0.36 -15.26
N LEU A 111 12.09 0.44 -15.39
CA LEU A 111 12.85 1.66 -15.67
C LEU A 111 12.90 2.02 -17.17
N ALA A 112 12.59 1.07 -18.07
CA ALA A 112 12.66 1.26 -19.53
C ALA A 112 11.77 2.43 -20.00
N ASN A 113 10.58 2.56 -19.40
CA ASN A 113 9.60 3.57 -19.76
C ASN A 113 10.03 5.02 -19.50
N ILE A 114 11.10 5.28 -18.75
CA ILE A 114 11.48 6.66 -18.39
C ILE A 114 12.37 7.32 -19.43
N GLU A 115 13.24 6.56 -20.08
CA GLU A 115 13.95 7.08 -21.25
C GLU A 115 13.00 7.23 -22.44
N ASP A 116 12.05 6.32 -22.60
CA ASP A 116 11.04 6.39 -23.66
C ASP A 116 10.05 7.53 -23.43
N GLU A 117 9.54 7.73 -22.20
CA GLU A 117 8.65 8.85 -21.86
C GLU A 117 9.38 10.21 -21.91
N LEU A 118 10.65 10.29 -21.50
CA LEU A 118 11.46 11.50 -21.65
C LEU A 118 11.78 11.78 -23.12
N ARG A 119 12.14 10.76 -23.90
CA ARG A 119 12.37 10.90 -25.36
C ARG A 119 11.11 11.32 -26.07
N GLU A 120 9.98 10.71 -25.77
CA GLU A 120 8.69 11.01 -26.41
C GLU A 120 8.24 12.45 -26.10
N ARG A 121 8.46 12.93 -24.87
CA ARG A 121 8.17 14.33 -24.50
C ARG A 121 9.13 15.31 -25.16
N ILE A 122 10.42 14.98 -25.26
CA ILE A 122 11.41 15.80 -25.98
C ILE A 122 11.09 15.84 -27.49
N LEU A 123 10.75 14.70 -28.10
CA LEU A 123 10.37 14.58 -29.51
C LEU A 123 9.06 15.32 -29.83
N LYS A 124 8.12 15.39 -28.87
CA LYS A 124 6.84 16.10 -29.00
C LYS A 124 6.90 17.57 -28.53
N GLY A 125 8.08 18.09 -28.16
CA GLY A 125 8.24 19.45 -27.65
C GLY A 125 7.48 19.73 -26.34
N LEU A 126 7.08 18.68 -25.61
CA LEU A 126 6.29 18.77 -24.40
C LEU A 126 7.19 19.14 -23.20
N PRO A 127 6.76 20.05 -22.31
CA PRO A 127 7.53 20.39 -21.12
C PRO A 127 7.70 19.17 -20.21
N LEU A 128 8.87 19.12 -19.54
CA LEU A 128 9.14 18.14 -18.49
C LEU A 128 8.04 18.21 -17.41
N PRO A 129 7.60 17.07 -16.86
CA PRO A 129 6.51 17.07 -15.89
C PRO A 129 6.89 17.87 -14.64
N ARG A 130 6.17 18.95 -14.35
CA ARG A 130 6.26 19.71 -13.09
C ARG A 130 5.19 19.20 -12.12
N PHE A 131 5.60 18.82 -10.91
CA PHE A 131 4.70 18.34 -9.84
C PHE A 131 5.20 18.70 -8.43
N PRO A 132 4.32 18.70 -7.41
CA PRO A 132 4.41 19.59 -6.25
C PRO A 132 5.60 19.27 -5.33
N GLY A 133 6.49 20.24 -5.16
CA GLY A 133 7.69 20.13 -4.33
C GLY A 133 8.77 21.15 -4.68
N ASP A 134 8.74 21.70 -5.89
CA ASP A 134 9.69 22.71 -6.39
C ASP A 134 9.48 24.12 -5.79
N ARG A 135 9.13 24.21 -4.51
CA ARG A 135 9.17 25.45 -3.75
C ARG A 135 10.33 25.38 -2.77
N LYS A 136 11.51 25.78 -3.25
CA LYS A 136 12.41 26.78 -2.65
C LYS A 136 13.85 26.52 -3.08
N GLU A 137 14.26 27.22 -4.14
CA GLU A 137 15.60 27.77 -4.26
C GLU A 137 15.63 28.77 -5.42
N ALA A 138 15.27 30.02 -5.12
CA ALA A 138 15.67 31.20 -5.88
C ALA A 138 15.18 32.45 -5.13
N LYS A 139 15.99 32.96 -4.21
CA LYS A 139 15.90 34.36 -3.79
C LYS A 139 17.29 34.94 -3.61
N MET A 140 17.73 35.66 -4.65
CA MET A 140 18.51 36.91 -4.70
C MET A 140 19.32 36.86 -6.00
N LYS A 141 19.17 37.76 -6.97
CA LYS A 141 19.13 39.22 -6.85
C LYS A 141 18.26 39.90 -7.94
N SER A 142 17.81 41.09 -7.57
CA SER A 142 16.97 42.12 -8.23
C SER A 142 17.38 42.51 -9.66
N ARG A 143 16.49 43.02 -10.54
CA ARG A 143 15.91 44.39 -10.48
C ARG A 143 14.74 44.60 -11.48
N ASN A 144 13.77 45.40 -11.02
CA ASN A 144 12.60 46.05 -11.64
C ASN A 144 12.50 46.25 -13.17
N LYS A 145 11.27 46.08 -13.72
CA LYS A 145 10.36 47.19 -14.13
C LYS A 145 8.98 46.69 -14.64
N LYS A 146 7.93 47.28 -14.04
CA LYS A 146 6.61 47.74 -14.56
C LYS A 146 5.61 46.79 -15.29
N THR A 147 4.45 46.67 -14.62
CA THR A 147 3.04 46.82 -15.07
C THR A 147 2.30 45.75 -15.91
N ALA A 148 1.16 45.34 -15.33
CA ALA A 148 -0.14 44.96 -15.90
C ALA A 148 -0.34 43.55 -16.53
N GLY A 149 -1.20 42.75 -15.88
CA GLY A 149 -2.29 41.96 -16.48
C GLY A 149 -1.95 40.82 -17.45
N PHE A 150 -1.40 39.70 -16.97
CA PHE A 150 -1.10 38.51 -17.78
C PHE A 150 -2.34 37.59 -17.98
N PHE A 151 -3.45 38.11 -18.50
CA PHE A 151 -4.58 37.28 -18.95
C PHE A 151 -5.30 37.78 -20.22
N ASP A 152 -4.67 38.63 -21.03
CA ASP A 152 -5.28 39.15 -22.28
C ASP A 152 -4.70 38.57 -23.59
N PHE A 153 -3.90 37.50 -23.53
CA PHE A 153 -3.50 36.73 -24.73
C PHE A 153 -4.12 35.32 -24.76
N LEU A 154 -5.13 35.07 -23.92
CA LEU A 154 -5.88 33.82 -23.89
C LEU A 154 -6.90 33.66 -25.03
N LEU A 155 -6.70 34.30 -26.18
CA LEU A 155 -7.45 33.97 -27.39
C LEU A 155 -6.56 34.10 -28.65
N PRO A 156 -6.25 32.99 -29.33
CA PRO A 156 -6.23 32.94 -30.78
C PRO A 156 -7.63 32.63 -31.35
N PRO A 157 -7.95 33.06 -32.59
CA PRO A 157 -9.22 32.80 -33.26
C PRO A 157 -9.35 31.33 -33.75
N PRO A 158 -10.56 30.87 -34.17
CA PRO A 158 -10.85 29.46 -34.39
C PRO A 158 -10.42 28.95 -35.78
N SER A 159 -10.47 27.62 -35.94
CA SER A 159 -10.26 26.75 -37.14
C SER A 159 -8.90 26.03 -37.16
N ASP A 160 -8.75 24.76 -37.53
CA ASP A 160 -9.66 23.69 -37.91
C ASP A 160 -8.92 22.34 -37.74
N SER A 161 -9.67 21.23 -37.77
CA SER A 161 -9.22 19.83 -37.91
C SER A 161 -8.99 18.97 -36.63
N LYS A 162 -10.09 18.31 -36.26
CA LYS A 162 -10.26 16.91 -35.83
C LYS A 162 -9.04 16.16 -35.24
N THR A 163 -9.11 15.85 -33.93
CA THR A 163 -9.10 14.47 -33.39
C THR A 163 -9.57 14.50 -31.92
N GLU A 164 -10.60 13.73 -31.60
CA GLU A 164 -11.08 13.52 -30.21
C GLU A 164 -10.08 12.71 -29.39
N GLU A 165 -9.47 13.33 -28.36
CA GLU A 165 -8.79 12.59 -27.29
C GLU A 165 -9.00 13.24 -25.91
N SER A 166 -9.61 12.47 -25.01
CA SER A 166 -9.46 12.54 -23.55
C SER A 166 -9.76 13.86 -22.82
N ARG A 167 -11.04 14.10 -22.48
CA ARG A 167 -11.39 14.96 -21.34
C ARG A 167 -11.61 14.12 -20.09
N ILE A 168 -10.92 14.48 -19.01
CA ILE A 168 -11.16 13.95 -17.67
C ILE A 168 -12.60 14.33 -17.26
N PRO A 169 -13.45 13.38 -16.84
CA PRO A 169 -14.83 13.69 -16.47
C PRO A 169 -14.89 14.69 -15.31
N GLU A 170 -15.77 15.70 -15.42
CA GLU A 170 -15.95 16.76 -14.42
C GLU A 170 -16.24 16.22 -13.00
N SER A 171 -16.91 15.07 -12.92
CA SER A 171 -17.20 14.37 -11.66
C SER A 171 -15.94 13.87 -10.93
N LEU A 172 -14.86 13.58 -11.66
CA LEU A 172 -13.57 13.22 -11.07
C LEU A 172 -12.84 14.45 -10.53
N MET A 173 -12.99 15.60 -11.18
CA MET A 173 -12.40 16.87 -10.73
C MET A 173 -13.10 17.39 -9.47
N GLU A 174 -14.41 17.17 -9.36
CA GLU A 174 -15.22 17.47 -8.18
C GLU A 174 -14.88 16.53 -7.00
N PHE A 175 -14.69 15.24 -7.26
CA PHE A 175 -14.24 14.25 -6.27
C PHE A 175 -12.83 14.54 -5.71
N LEU A 176 -11.95 15.13 -6.52
CA LEU A 176 -10.59 15.49 -6.13
C LEU A 176 -10.48 16.87 -5.46
N GLY A 177 -11.59 17.60 -5.32
CA GLY A 177 -11.61 18.92 -4.65
C GLY A 177 -10.86 20.02 -5.41
N ILE A 178 -10.69 19.85 -6.73
CA ILE A 178 -9.96 20.78 -7.60
C ILE A 178 -10.85 21.99 -7.98
N VAL A 179 -12.16 21.85 -7.84
CA VAL A 179 -13.18 22.87 -8.15
C VAL A 179 -14.18 22.93 -6.99
N PRO A 180 -14.64 24.11 -6.55
CA PRO A 180 -15.66 24.21 -5.49
C PRO A 180 -17.00 23.59 -5.94
N PRO A 181 -17.75 22.94 -5.02
CA PRO A 181 -19.01 22.28 -5.36
C PRO A 181 -20.03 23.31 -5.84
N LYS A 182 -20.72 23.03 -6.95
CA LYS A 182 -21.81 23.89 -7.44
C LYS A 182 -22.98 23.84 -6.45
N LYS A 183 -23.47 25.00 -6.02
CA LYS A 183 -24.76 25.13 -5.33
C LYS A 183 -25.85 24.72 -6.32
N ILE A 184 -26.49 23.57 -6.08
CA ILE A 184 -27.63 23.12 -6.87
C ILE A 184 -28.86 23.91 -6.41
N GLY A 185 -29.26 24.90 -7.20
CA GLY A 185 -30.60 25.49 -7.11
C GLY A 185 -31.65 24.48 -7.55
N LYS A 186 -32.79 24.46 -6.86
CA LYS A 186 -33.94 23.60 -7.17
C LYS A 186 -34.35 23.79 -8.64
N LYS A 187 -34.22 22.73 -9.46
CA LYS A 187 -34.96 22.60 -10.72
C LYS A 187 -35.70 21.27 -10.72
N SER A 188 -37.00 21.36 -10.99
CA SER A 188 -37.92 20.22 -11.11
C SER A 188 -37.53 19.30 -12.28
N PRO A 189 -37.83 18.00 -12.23
CA PRO A 189 -37.50 17.06 -13.30
C PRO A 189 -38.39 17.30 -14.54
N PRO A 190 -37.89 17.02 -15.76
CA PRO A 190 -38.72 17.03 -16.96
C PRO A 190 -39.64 15.80 -17.03
N ALA A 191 -40.77 15.96 -17.70
CA ALA A 191 -41.82 14.95 -17.85
C ALA A 191 -41.35 13.72 -18.67
N PRO A 192 -41.89 12.51 -18.38
CA PRO A 192 -41.53 11.29 -19.10
C PRO A 192 -42.15 11.22 -20.50
N PRO A 193 -41.51 10.54 -21.48
CA PRO A 193 -42.07 10.29 -22.80
C PRO A 193 -43.19 9.23 -22.76
N PRO A 194 -44.09 9.18 -23.77
CA PRO A 194 -45.28 8.34 -23.75
C PRO A 194 -44.96 6.86 -23.91
N GLY A 195 -45.78 6.04 -23.26
CA GLY A 195 -45.57 4.62 -23.03
C GLY A 195 -45.57 3.73 -24.27
N ARG A 196 -44.86 2.60 -24.14
CA ARG A 196 -45.18 1.36 -24.85
C ARG A 196 -45.54 0.31 -23.81
N GLU A 197 -46.71 -0.28 -23.99
CA GLU A 197 -47.32 -1.28 -23.12
C GLU A 197 -46.49 -2.56 -23.04
N ALA A 198 -46.64 -3.21 -21.89
CA ALA A 198 -45.88 -4.33 -21.42
C ALA A 198 -46.30 -5.65 -22.08
N SER A 199 -45.32 -6.43 -22.52
CA SER A 199 -45.44 -7.89 -22.60
C SER A 199 -44.73 -8.47 -21.37
N ALA A 200 -45.53 -9.04 -20.47
CA ALA A 200 -45.07 -9.62 -19.21
C ALA A 200 -44.25 -10.91 -19.44
N ALA A 201 -42.96 -10.85 -19.14
CA ALA A 201 -42.14 -12.02 -18.82
C ALA A 201 -41.84 -11.99 -17.31
N PRO A 202 -41.91 -13.14 -16.60
CA PRO A 202 -41.91 -13.14 -15.15
C PRO A 202 -40.57 -12.67 -14.62
N ALA A 203 -40.62 -11.64 -13.78
CA ALA A 203 -39.48 -11.17 -13.01
C ALA A 203 -38.91 -12.31 -12.16
N ARG A 204 -37.77 -12.89 -12.59
CA ARG A 204 -36.94 -13.69 -11.68
C ARG A 204 -36.44 -12.77 -10.58
N ARG A 205 -37.10 -12.83 -9.43
CA ARG A 205 -36.69 -12.22 -8.16
C ARG A 205 -35.20 -12.50 -7.92
N ALA A 206 -34.35 -11.49 -8.08
CA ALA A 206 -32.98 -11.47 -7.58
C ALA A 206 -32.91 -11.37 -6.03
N GLY A 207 -33.93 -11.88 -5.33
CA GLY A 207 -34.11 -11.77 -3.87
C GLY A 207 -34.16 -13.10 -3.14
N ALA A 208 -33.90 -14.23 -3.82
CA ALA A 208 -34.02 -15.56 -3.20
C ALA A 208 -32.67 -16.22 -2.82
N ALA A 209 -31.52 -15.69 -3.25
CA ALA A 209 -30.22 -16.34 -3.04
C ALA A 209 -29.55 -16.06 -1.67
N PHE A 210 -30.21 -15.37 -0.74
CA PHE A 210 -29.63 -14.95 0.56
C PHE A 210 -30.47 -15.36 1.78
N ARG A 211 -31.26 -16.44 1.70
CA ARG A 211 -32.16 -16.86 2.79
C ARG A 211 -31.54 -17.72 3.88
N GLU A 212 -30.31 -18.16 3.73
CA GLU A 212 -29.61 -18.93 4.77
C GLU A 212 -28.51 -18.07 5.40
N ARG A 213 -28.32 -18.18 6.73
CA ARG A 213 -27.04 -17.81 7.34
C ARG A 213 -25.99 -18.54 6.50
N PRO A 214 -25.01 -17.85 5.88
CA PRO A 214 -24.05 -18.52 5.03
C PRO A 214 -23.45 -19.68 5.83
N PRO A 215 -23.37 -20.90 5.25
CA PRO A 215 -22.79 -22.04 5.94
C PRO A 215 -21.39 -21.65 6.42
N PRO A 216 -20.90 -22.24 7.52
CA PRO A 216 -19.64 -21.85 8.07
C PRO A 216 -18.52 -22.26 7.12
N PHE A 217 -18.18 -21.41 6.16
CA PHE A 217 -16.80 -21.28 5.67
C PHE A 217 -15.88 -20.73 6.79
N ARG A 218 -16.23 -20.96 8.06
CA ARG A 218 -15.55 -20.55 9.29
C ARG A 218 -14.35 -21.45 9.57
N THR A 219 -13.51 -21.72 8.59
CA THR A 219 -12.18 -22.23 8.93
C THR A 219 -11.31 -21.03 9.15
N MET A 220 -11.26 -20.56 10.39
CA MET A 220 -10.14 -19.74 10.84
C MET A 220 -8.91 -20.64 10.92
N ALA A 221 -7.75 -20.14 10.53
CA ALA A 221 -6.49 -20.82 10.75
C ALA A 221 -6.10 -20.69 12.24
N GLU A 222 -5.70 -21.82 12.84
CA GLU A 222 -5.05 -21.82 14.14
C GLU A 222 -3.61 -21.33 13.98
N ILE A 223 -3.26 -20.28 14.71
CA ILE A 223 -1.93 -19.71 14.72
C ILE A 223 -1.32 -19.99 16.10
N PRO A 224 -0.22 -20.77 16.18
CA PRO A 224 0.43 -21.06 17.46
C PRO A 224 1.01 -19.78 18.06
N GLU A 225 1.28 -19.79 19.36
CA GLU A 225 2.04 -18.70 19.96
C GLU A 225 3.52 -18.74 19.55
N GLY A 226 4.18 -17.59 19.61
CA GLY A 226 5.62 -17.52 19.38
C GLY A 226 6.16 -16.10 19.32
N ALA A 227 7.49 -16.02 19.19
CA ALA A 227 8.19 -14.75 19.07
C ALA A 227 8.12 -14.20 17.64
N LEU A 228 7.68 -12.95 17.51
CA LEU A 228 7.78 -12.16 16.30
C LEU A 228 8.90 -11.13 16.45
N LEU A 229 9.91 -11.20 15.59
CA LEU A 229 10.82 -10.07 15.40
C LEU A 229 10.12 -9.01 14.55
N HIS A 230 9.56 -7.99 15.18
CA HIS A 230 8.90 -6.87 14.53
C HIS A 230 9.76 -5.62 14.70
N ASP A 231 10.24 -5.08 13.58
CA ASP A 231 11.21 -3.98 13.58
C ASP A 231 12.49 -4.32 14.37
N ASP A 232 12.72 -3.63 15.50
CA ASP A 232 13.88 -3.77 16.37
C ASP A 232 13.52 -4.48 17.69
N SER A 233 12.33 -5.07 17.80
CA SER A 233 11.81 -5.66 19.05
C SER A 233 11.25 -7.06 18.84
N ALA A 234 11.55 -7.95 19.77
CA ALA A 234 10.86 -9.23 19.88
C ALA A 234 9.52 -8.99 20.59
N ILE A 235 8.42 -9.37 19.94
CA ILE A 235 7.07 -9.33 20.47
C ILE A 235 6.61 -10.77 20.64
N TRP A 236 6.14 -11.15 21.83
CA TRP A 236 5.47 -12.43 22.02
C TRP A 236 4.02 -12.33 21.51
N VAL A 237 3.68 -13.14 20.51
CA VAL A 237 2.33 -13.26 19.97
C VAL A 237 1.70 -14.49 20.60
N ARG A 238 0.61 -14.30 21.37
CA ARG A 238 -0.17 -15.41 21.95
C ARG A 238 -0.88 -16.18 20.85
N ALA A 239 -1.23 -17.44 21.13
CA ALA A 239 -2.00 -18.27 20.22
C ALA A 239 -3.35 -17.62 19.93
N PHE A 240 -3.75 -17.63 18.67
CA PHE A 240 -5.00 -17.03 18.21
C PHE A 240 -5.46 -17.71 16.93
N ARG A 241 -6.66 -17.34 16.50
CA ARG A 241 -7.25 -17.75 15.23
C ARG A 241 -7.39 -16.56 14.31
N ILE A 242 -7.18 -16.74 13.02
CA ILE A 242 -7.42 -15.71 12.01
C ILE A 242 -8.20 -16.26 10.83
N ASP A 243 -9.09 -15.47 10.24
CA ASP A 243 -9.80 -15.87 9.03
C ASP A 243 -8.79 -16.21 7.93
N ARG A 244 -8.96 -17.39 7.31
CA ARG A 244 -8.08 -17.84 6.22
C ARG A 244 -8.15 -16.93 5.00
N LEU A 245 -9.29 -16.30 4.79
CA LEU A 245 -9.60 -15.43 3.66
C LEU A 245 -10.11 -14.08 4.16
N GLU A 246 -10.03 -13.08 3.29
CA GLU A 246 -10.65 -11.77 3.51
C GLU A 246 -12.18 -11.89 3.61
N VAL A 247 -12.82 -10.98 4.35
CA VAL A 247 -14.29 -10.96 4.43
C VAL A 247 -14.87 -10.66 3.06
N THR A 248 -15.74 -11.52 2.57
CA THR A 248 -16.35 -11.36 1.24
C THR A 248 -17.59 -10.47 1.26
N ASN A 249 -18.00 -10.01 0.08
CA ASN A 249 -19.26 -9.29 -0.10
C ASN A 249 -20.47 -10.09 0.41
N ALA A 250 -20.53 -11.40 0.19
CA ALA A 250 -21.65 -12.22 0.65
C ALA A 250 -21.73 -12.28 2.18
N LEU A 251 -20.58 -12.40 2.85
CA LEU A 251 -20.49 -12.39 4.30
C LEU A 251 -20.87 -11.01 4.87
N TYR A 252 -20.34 -9.95 4.29
CA TYR A 252 -20.65 -8.57 4.72
C TYR A 252 -22.11 -8.19 4.48
N ALA A 253 -22.74 -8.68 3.40
CA ALA A 253 -24.15 -8.45 3.12
C ALA A 253 -25.07 -9.03 4.22
N ALA A 254 -24.68 -10.10 4.92
CA ALA A 254 -25.44 -10.60 6.06
C ALA A 254 -25.47 -9.58 7.22
N PHE A 255 -24.32 -8.97 7.52
CA PHE A 255 -24.20 -7.92 8.53
C PHE A 255 -25.00 -6.65 8.17
N VAL A 256 -25.00 -6.25 6.90
CA VAL A 256 -25.78 -5.10 6.42
C VAL A 256 -27.29 -5.35 6.55
N ARG A 257 -27.77 -6.55 6.22
CA ARG A 257 -29.20 -6.92 6.33
C ARG A 257 -29.72 -6.87 7.76
N GLU A 258 -28.86 -7.14 8.74
CA GLU A 258 -29.19 -7.03 10.17
C GLU A 258 -29.03 -5.59 10.71
N GLY A 259 -28.81 -4.60 9.84
CA GLY A 259 -28.70 -3.19 10.22
C GLY A 259 -27.35 -2.79 10.82
N GLY A 260 -26.32 -3.62 10.69
CA GLY A 260 -25.02 -3.38 11.32
C GLY A 260 -24.16 -2.29 10.66
N ALA A 261 -24.40 -2.00 9.38
CA ALA A 261 -23.73 -0.95 8.61
C ALA A 261 -24.53 -0.59 7.35
N PRO A 262 -24.31 0.60 6.77
CA PRO A 262 -24.81 0.91 5.43
C PRO A 262 -24.13 0.05 4.37
N GLU A 263 -24.80 -0.12 3.22
CA GLU A 263 -24.20 -0.82 2.08
C GLU A 263 -22.92 -0.10 1.60
N PRO A 264 -21.80 -0.83 1.38
CA PRO A 264 -20.58 -0.22 0.89
C PRO A 264 -20.78 0.45 -0.48
N PRO A 265 -20.34 1.71 -0.66
CA PRO A 265 -20.70 2.51 -1.84
C PRO A 265 -20.17 1.96 -3.16
N PHE A 266 -19.15 1.10 -3.13
CA PHE A 266 -18.52 0.54 -4.33
C PHE A 266 -19.27 -0.67 -4.89
N LEU A 267 -20.22 -1.26 -4.15
CA LEU A 267 -21.07 -2.35 -4.66
C LEU A 267 -22.00 -1.91 -5.79
N LYS A 268 -22.09 -0.61 -6.08
CA LYS A 268 -22.80 -0.09 -7.24
C LYS A 268 -22.02 -0.22 -8.56
N LYS A 269 -20.73 -0.56 -8.52
CA LYS A 269 -19.87 -0.66 -9.70
C LYS A 269 -19.59 -2.13 -10.03
N PRO A 270 -19.85 -2.60 -11.27
CA PRO A 270 -19.77 -4.03 -11.62
C PRO A 270 -18.48 -4.76 -11.20
N ARG A 271 -17.34 -4.08 -11.28
CA ARG A 271 -16.02 -4.65 -10.94
C ARG A 271 -15.81 -4.99 -9.45
N PHE A 272 -16.71 -4.55 -8.58
CA PHE A 272 -16.71 -4.86 -7.14
C PHE A 272 -17.93 -5.70 -6.73
N VAL A 273 -18.76 -6.10 -7.70
CA VAL A 273 -19.96 -6.90 -7.48
C VAL A 273 -19.61 -8.36 -7.69
N GLY A 274 -19.80 -9.17 -6.65
CA GLY A 274 -19.59 -10.61 -6.69
C GLY A 274 -19.51 -11.20 -5.28
N PRO A 275 -20.20 -12.31 -4.99
CA PRO A 275 -20.34 -12.83 -3.62
C PRO A 275 -19.00 -13.28 -3.01
N HIS A 276 -18.04 -13.70 -3.85
CA HIS A 276 -16.73 -14.19 -3.43
C HIS A 276 -15.62 -13.13 -3.52
N LEU A 277 -15.92 -11.91 -3.97
CA LEU A 277 -14.94 -10.82 -3.91
C LEU A 277 -14.79 -10.35 -2.46
N PRO A 278 -13.60 -9.92 -2.02
CA PRO A 278 -13.45 -9.26 -0.74
C PRO A 278 -14.30 -7.99 -0.72
N VAL A 279 -14.89 -7.70 0.44
CA VAL A 279 -15.61 -6.44 0.63
C VAL A 279 -14.62 -5.28 0.58
N VAL A 280 -14.99 -4.21 -0.14
CA VAL A 280 -14.16 -3.01 -0.30
C VAL A 280 -14.90 -1.74 0.06
N GLY A 281 -14.14 -0.68 0.40
CA GLY A 281 -14.71 0.62 0.74
C GLY A 281 -15.40 0.64 2.09
N VAL A 282 -14.95 -0.23 2.98
CA VAL A 282 -15.34 -0.25 4.38
C VAL A 282 -14.36 0.60 5.19
N THR A 283 -14.92 1.31 6.15
CA THR A 283 -14.15 2.06 7.14
C THR A 283 -13.58 1.11 8.19
N TRP A 284 -12.59 1.58 8.95
CA TRP A 284 -12.06 0.81 10.09
C TRP A 284 -13.15 0.53 11.14
N HIS A 285 -14.05 1.51 11.36
CA HIS A 285 -15.15 1.37 12.32
C HIS A 285 -16.13 0.25 11.91
N GLU A 286 -16.47 0.17 10.64
CA GLU A 286 -17.34 -0.89 10.11
C GLU A 286 -16.67 -2.25 10.10
N ALA A 287 -15.39 -2.33 9.73
CA ALA A 287 -14.62 -3.56 9.79
C ALA A 287 -14.59 -4.12 11.23
N ARG A 288 -14.34 -3.25 12.21
CA ARG A 288 -14.38 -3.60 13.63
C ARG A 288 -15.77 -4.00 14.10
N ALA A 289 -16.82 -3.28 13.69
CA ALA A 289 -18.20 -3.59 14.03
C ALA A 289 -18.64 -4.96 13.45
N TYR A 290 -18.28 -5.24 12.20
CA TYR A 290 -18.51 -6.55 11.58
C TYR A 290 -17.82 -7.66 12.38
N CYS A 291 -16.53 -7.51 12.70
CA CYS A 291 -15.83 -8.56 13.44
C CYS A 291 -16.48 -8.81 14.81
N LYS A 292 -16.89 -7.75 15.50
CA LYS A 292 -17.64 -7.87 16.76
C LYS A 292 -18.96 -8.61 16.58
N TRP A 293 -19.76 -8.24 15.57
CA TRP A 293 -21.01 -8.92 15.23
C TRP A 293 -20.80 -10.40 14.91
N ALA A 294 -19.69 -10.74 14.25
CA ALA A 294 -19.30 -12.11 13.94
C ALA A 294 -18.74 -12.90 15.14
N GLY A 295 -18.70 -12.32 16.36
CA GLY A 295 -18.11 -12.93 17.55
C GLY A 295 -16.58 -12.98 17.54
N LYS A 296 -15.95 -12.03 16.83
CA LYS A 296 -14.51 -11.94 16.57
C LYS A 296 -14.01 -10.51 16.88
N ARG A 297 -12.78 -10.21 16.48
CA ARG A 297 -12.16 -8.88 16.52
C ARG A 297 -11.33 -8.64 15.27
N LEU A 298 -10.85 -7.41 15.06
CA LEU A 298 -9.76 -7.19 14.10
C LEU A 298 -8.47 -7.84 14.64
N PRO A 299 -7.60 -8.37 13.76
CA PRO A 299 -6.25 -8.75 14.16
C PRO A 299 -5.48 -7.50 14.60
N THR A 300 -4.56 -7.68 15.53
CA THR A 300 -3.49 -6.70 15.73
C THR A 300 -2.52 -6.75 14.56
N GLU A 301 -1.72 -5.69 14.39
CA GLU A 301 -0.67 -5.64 13.38
C GLU A 301 0.36 -6.77 13.56
N ALA A 302 0.71 -7.09 14.80
CA ALA A 302 1.65 -8.15 15.12
C ALA A 302 1.08 -9.53 14.79
N GLU A 303 -0.17 -9.80 15.15
CA GLU A 303 -0.87 -11.04 14.78
C GLU A 303 -0.97 -11.21 13.26
N TRP A 304 -1.36 -10.14 12.55
CA TRP A 304 -1.43 -10.16 11.09
C TRP A 304 -0.07 -10.51 10.48
N GLU A 305 0.99 -9.84 10.92
CA GLU A 305 2.34 -10.10 10.40
C GLU A 305 2.84 -11.50 10.78
N PHE A 306 2.56 -11.96 12.00
CA PHE A 306 2.95 -13.28 12.47
C PHE A 306 2.30 -14.40 11.66
N ALA A 307 0.99 -14.26 11.36
CA ALA A 307 0.26 -15.16 10.47
C ALA A 307 0.79 -15.10 9.03
N ALA A 308 1.07 -13.90 8.50
CA ALA A 308 1.66 -13.72 7.17
C ALA A 308 3.03 -14.39 7.08
N ARG A 309 3.80 -14.36 8.18
CA ARG A 309 5.15 -14.93 8.27
C ARG A 309 5.18 -16.40 8.66
N SER A 310 4.08 -17.13 8.44
CA SER A 310 4.03 -18.56 8.72
C SER A 310 4.39 -18.93 10.16
N GLY A 311 3.97 -18.12 11.14
CA GLY A 311 4.37 -18.25 12.55
C GLY A 311 5.69 -17.55 12.89
N GLY A 312 5.89 -16.34 12.36
CA GLY A 312 7.05 -15.49 12.69
C GLY A 312 8.35 -15.78 11.93
N LYS A 313 8.35 -16.68 10.93
CA LYS A 313 9.52 -17.01 10.10
C LYS A 313 10.09 -15.77 9.39
N GLU A 314 11.37 -15.81 9.05
CA GLU A 314 12.03 -14.76 8.26
C GLU A 314 11.73 -14.91 6.77
N VAL A 315 10.54 -14.46 6.38
CA VAL A 315 10.06 -14.45 4.99
C VAL A 315 9.63 -13.06 4.55
N LEU A 316 9.85 -12.73 3.28
CA LEU A 316 9.45 -11.45 2.70
C LEU A 316 7.98 -11.44 2.24
N TYR A 317 7.48 -12.58 1.79
CA TYR A 317 6.10 -12.84 1.40
C TYR A 317 5.60 -14.08 2.15
N PRO A 318 4.28 -14.31 2.25
CA PRO A 318 3.74 -15.48 2.93
C PRO A 318 4.28 -16.82 2.41
N TRP A 319 4.58 -16.88 1.11
CA TRP A 319 5.15 -18.03 0.42
C TRP A 319 6.68 -18.06 0.35
N GLY A 320 7.39 -17.14 1.02
CA GLY A 320 8.86 -17.11 1.08
C GLY A 320 9.51 -15.83 0.56
N ASN A 321 10.81 -15.90 0.23
CA ASN A 321 11.63 -14.71 -0.07
C ASN A 321 11.68 -14.33 -1.55
N LYS A 322 11.30 -15.23 -2.46
CA LYS A 322 11.27 -14.96 -3.90
C LYS A 322 9.88 -14.47 -4.31
N PHE A 323 9.83 -13.30 -4.94
CA PHE A 323 8.57 -12.79 -5.46
C PHE A 323 8.01 -13.72 -6.55
N SER A 324 6.70 -14.01 -6.47
CA SER A 324 5.96 -14.77 -7.47
C SER A 324 4.66 -14.02 -7.77
N GLY A 325 4.51 -13.51 -8.99
CA GLY A 325 3.29 -12.82 -9.40
C GLY A 325 2.07 -13.73 -9.51
N ARG A 326 2.25 -15.07 -9.51
CA ARG A 326 1.16 -16.05 -9.54
C ARG A 326 0.48 -16.24 -8.18
N ASN A 327 1.06 -15.69 -7.12
CA ASN A 327 0.66 -15.93 -5.74
C ASN A 327 -0.17 -14.78 -5.14
N ALA A 328 -0.48 -13.74 -5.93
CA ALA A 328 -1.16 -12.55 -5.43
C ALA A 328 -1.91 -11.80 -6.54
N VAL A 329 -2.91 -11.02 -6.16
CA VAL A 329 -3.58 -10.03 -7.03
C VAL A 329 -2.94 -8.67 -6.82
N PHE A 330 -2.27 -8.13 -7.84
CA PHE A 330 -1.51 -6.87 -7.72
C PHE A 330 -1.27 -6.17 -9.07
N GLY A 331 -0.78 -4.94 -9.02
CA GLY A 331 -0.33 -4.19 -10.20
C GLY A 331 -1.39 -3.89 -11.25
N LEU A 332 -2.68 -4.02 -10.92
CA LEU A 332 -3.77 -3.74 -11.85
C LEU A 332 -4.04 -2.24 -11.91
N ARG A 333 -4.48 -1.76 -13.07
CA ARG A 333 -4.72 -0.33 -13.28
C ARG A 333 -5.92 0.16 -12.44
N PRO A 334 -5.83 1.27 -11.68
CA PRO A 334 -6.93 1.74 -10.82
C PRO A 334 -8.25 2.00 -11.56
N ASP A 335 -8.18 2.43 -12.83
CA ASP A 335 -9.32 2.78 -13.68
C ASP A 335 -10.07 1.58 -14.26
N ARG A 336 -9.42 0.42 -14.40
CA ARG A 336 -9.99 -0.79 -15.05
C ARG A 336 -9.89 -2.07 -14.23
N GLY A 337 -8.98 -2.15 -13.28
CA GLY A 337 -8.77 -3.26 -12.38
C GLY A 337 -9.77 -3.30 -11.22
N GLY A 338 -9.63 -4.33 -10.40
CA GLY A 338 -10.42 -4.57 -9.20
C GLY A 338 -9.91 -5.81 -8.45
N PRO A 339 -10.43 -6.06 -7.23
CA PRO A 339 -10.12 -7.25 -6.49
C PRO A 339 -10.56 -8.50 -7.27
N LYS A 340 -10.02 -9.66 -6.89
CA LYS A 340 -10.46 -10.96 -7.39
C LYS A 340 -11.10 -11.76 -6.26
N ALA A 341 -11.76 -12.86 -6.64
CA ALA A 341 -12.34 -13.76 -5.67
C ALA A 341 -11.28 -14.21 -4.66
N VAL A 342 -11.64 -14.22 -3.39
CA VAL A 342 -10.76 -14.70 -2.32
C VAL A 342 -10.36 -16.16 -2.56
N GLY A 343 -9.15 -16.53 -2.17
CA GLY A 343 -8.62 -17.89 -2.28
C GLY A 343 -8.26 -18.31 -3.71
N ARG A 344 -8.18 -17.34 -4.64
CA ARG A 344 -7.81 -17.62 -6.05
C ARG A 344 -6.35 -18.02 -6.21
N HIS A 345 -5.51 -17.70 -5.23
CA HIS A 345 -4.07 -17.91 -5.28
C HIS A 345 -3.59 -18.76 -4.08
N PRO A 346 -3.94 -20.06 -4.02
CA PRO A 346 -3.61 -20.91 -2.86
C PRO A 346 -2.10 -21.09 -2.66
N GLY A 347 -1.29 -20.99 -3.74
CA GLY A 347 0.17 -20.96 -3.64
C GLY A 347 0.73 -19.72 -2.94
N GLY A 348 -0.11 -18.73 -2.64
CA GLY A 348 0.20 -17.55 -1.84
C GLY A 348 -0.08 -17.69 -0.34
N ALA A 349 -0.54 -18.86 0.12
CA ALA A 349 -0.84 -19.09 1.53
C ALA A 349 0.41 -19.04 2.42
N SER A 350 0.22 -18.64 3.68
CA SER A 350 1.17 -18.97 4.75
C SER A 350 1.12 -20.46 5.11
N ALA A 351 2.08 -20.95 5.91
CA ALA A 351 2.12 -22.34 6.35
C ALA A 351 0.86 -22.79 7.13
N GLN A 352 0.16 -21.86 7.77
CA GLN A 352 -1.10 -22.11 8.48
C GLN A 352 -2.33 -22.02 7.55
N GLY A 353 -2.13 -21.87 6.24
CA GLY A 353 -3.20 -21.84 5.26
C GLY A 353 -3.96 -20.50 5.21
N VAL A 354 -3.31 -19.41 5.63
CA VAL A 354 -3.88 -18.05 5.52
C VAL A 354 -3.51 -17.47 4.16
N GLU A 355 -4.51 -17.26 3.33
CA GLU A 355 -4.39 -16.83 1.94
C GLU A 355 -4.68 -15.33 1.79
N ASP A 356 -4.33 -14.77 0.63
CA ASP A 356 -4.54 -13.36 0.26
C ASP A 356 -3.91 -12.33 1.23
N MET A 357 -2.94 -12.74 2.07
CA MET A 357 -2.19 -11.82 2.95
C MET A 357 -1.32 -10.83 2.15
N SER A 358 -1.10 -11.07 0.86
CA SER A 358 -0.34 -10.21 -0.04
C SER A 358 -1.20 -9.84 -1.26
N GLY A 359 -1.56 -8.57 -1.38
CA GLY A 359 -2.36 -8.05 -2.47
C GLY A 359 -3.85 -8.20 -2.22
N ASN A 360 -4.62 -8.26 -3.30
CA ASN A 360 -6.09 -8.17 -3.30
C ASN A 360 -6.59 -6.90 -2.61
N VAL A 361 -6.80 -6.84 -1.30
CA VAL A 361 -7.17 -5.59 -0.61
C VAL A 361 -6.25 -5.29 0.56
N TRP A 362 -6.04 -4.00 0.83
CA TRP A 362 -5.42 -3.60 2.09
C TRP A 362 -6.35 -3.97 3.23
N GLU A 363 -5.79 -4.56 4.28
CA GLU A 363 -6.57 -5.05 5.40
C GLU A 363 -6.45 -4.14 6.61
N TRP A 364 -7.60 -3.66 7.11
CA TRP A 364 -7.65 -2.94 8.38
C TRP A 364 -7.22 -3.85 9.53
N VAL A 365 -6.34 -3.32 10.39
CA VAL A 365 -5.96 -3.95 11.66
C VAL A 365 -6.32 -3.04 12.84
N GLU A 366 -6.33 -3.58 14.06
CA GLU A 366 -6.74 -2.83 15.26
C GLU A 366 -5.79 -1.64 15.55
N ASN A 367 -4.50 -1.80 15.24
CA ASN A 367 -3.46 -0.88 15.68
C ASN A 367 -3.57 0.53 15.08
N LYS A 368 -3.16 1.51 15.89
CA LYS A 368 -2.90 2.89 15.45
C LYS A 368 -1.70 2.90 14.50
N PHE A 369 -1.77 3.69 13.45
CA PHE A 369 -0.63 3.88 12.55
C PHE A 369 0.34 4.90 13.15
N ARG A 370 1.60 4.50 13.30
CA ARG A 370 2.69 5.39 13.69
C ARG A 370 3.70 5.47 12.54
N LEU A 371 3.97 6.68 12.07
CA LEU A 371 5.11 6.90 11.17
C LEU A 371 6.39 6.74 11.98
N ALA A 372 7.34 5.93 11.50
CA ALA A 372 8.57 5.66 12.21
C ALA A 372 9.33 6.97 12.50
N GLY A 373 9.62 7.26 13.76
CA GLY A 373 10.23 8.52 14.22
C GLY A 373 9.18 9.58 14.55
N ASP A 374 8.44 9.36 15.65
CA ASP A 374 7.69 10.29 16.54
C ASP A 374 7.22 11.67 16.06
N LYS A 375 6.93 11.86 14.77
CA LYS A 375 6.09 12.95 14.27
C LYS A 375 5.37 12.46 13.02
N ALA A 376 4.42 11.54 13.19
CA ALA A 376 3.33 11.54 12.23
C ALA A 376 2.77 12.97 12.23
N PRO A 377 2.57 13.64 11.07
CA PRO A 377 1.94 14.94 11.10
C PRO A 377 0.59 14.70 11.79
N VAL A 378 0.47 15.30 12.97
CA VAL A 378 -0.80 15.45 13.67
C VAL A 378 -1.56 16.44 12.78
N VAL A 379 -2.11 15.95 11.67
CA VAL A 379 -2.76 16.80 10.67
C VAL A 379 -3.98 17.49 11.30
N ARG A 380 -4.54 16.87 12.37
CA ARG A 380 -5.46 17.48 13.35
C ARG A 380 -5.25 16.78 14.70
N GLU A 381 -5.13 17.54 15.79
CA GLU A 381 -4.78 17.09 17.15
C GLU A 381 -5.62 15.95 17.76
N LYS A 382 -6.68 15.49 17.09
CA LYS A 382 -7.61 14.48 17.60
C LYS A 382 -7.84 13.27 16.70
N ILE A 383 -7.23 13.18 15.52
CA ILE A 383 -7.49 12.04 14.62
C ILE A 383 -6.29 11.09 14.55
N THR A 384 -6.49 9.90 15.11
CA THR A 384 -5.51 8.82 15.07
C THR A 384 -5.73 7.95 13.83
N TYR A 385 -4.75 7.92 12.94
CA TYR A 385 -4.73 7.04 11.77
C TYR A 385 -4.70 5.56 12.22
N ARG A 386 -5.29 4.68 11.41
CA ARG A 386 -5.29 3.22 11.64
C ARG A 386 -4.41 2.54 10.61
N THR A 387 -3.77 1.45 11.02
CA THR A 387 -2.85 0.70 10.17
C THR A 387 -3.62 -0.18 9.18
N LEU A 388 -3.07 -0.29 7.99
CA LEU A 388 -3.46 -1.20 6.92
C LEU A 388 -2.26 -2.09 6.56
N ARG A 389 -2.49 -3.37 6.25
CA ARG A 389 -1.45 -4.35 5.89
C ARG A 389 -1.74 -5.05 4.56
N GLY A 390 -0.72 -5.67 3.97
CA GLY A 390 -0.84 -6.61 2.85
C GLY A 390 -0.76 -6.04 1.44
N GLY A 391 -0.98 -4.74 1.25
CA GLY A 391 -1.09 -4.17 -0.11
C GLY A 391 -2.44 -4.47 -0.75
N SER A 392 -2.69 -3.95 -1.94
CA SER A 392 -3.91 -4.25 -2.69
C SER A 392 -3.65 -4.50 -4.18
N TRP A 393 -4.72 -4.81 -4.90
CA TRP A 393 -4.75 -5.08 -6.33
C TRP A 393 -4.14 -3.97 -7.21
N VAL A 394 -4.03 -2.72 -6.73
CA VAL A 394 -3.36 -1.62 -7.47
C VAL A 394 -1.86 -1.53 -7.20
N ASN A 395 -1.36 -2.09 -6.10
CA ASN A 395 0.00 -1.84 -5.67
C ASN A 395 1.01 -2.77 -6.37
N GLY A 396 2.25 -2.31 -6.47
CA GLY A 396 3.37 -3.14 -6.90
C GLY A 396 3.89 -4.03 -5.77
N ARG A 397 4.72 -5.03 -6.12
CA ARG A 397 5.24 -6.09 -5.23
C ARG A 397 5.77 -5.64 -3.87
N TRP A 398 6.27 -4.41 -3.73
CA TRP A 398 6.83 -3.94 -2.47
C TRP A 398 5.76 -3.76 -1.39
N ALA A 399 4.56 -3.32 -1.78
CA ALA A 399 3.44 -3.20 -0.85
C ALA A 399 2.92 -4.57 -0.40
N LEU A 400 3.16 -5.61 -1.21
CA LEU A 400 2.71 -6.98 -0.96
C LEU A 400 3.55 -7.71 0.09
N SER A 401 4.75 -7.22 0.42
CA SER A 401 5.59 -7.88 1.42
C SER A 401 4.92 -7.89 2.80
N VAL A 402 5.35 -8.81 3.66
CA VAL A 402 4.89 -8.88 5.06
C VAL A 402 5.17 -7.59 5.84
N PHE A 403 6.13 -6.76 5.41
CA PHE A 403 6.42 -5.44 6.00
C PHE A 403 5.58 -4.30 5.39
N GLY A 404 4.81 -4.59 4.34
CA GLY A 404 3.96 -3.64 3.63
C GLY A 404 2.86 -3.09 4.53
N ARG A 405 3.05 -1.87 5.01
CA ARG A 405 2.09 -1.16 5.85
C ARG A 405 1.86 0.25 5.35
N THR A 406 0.63 0.71 5.51
CA THR A 406 0.25 2.11 5.38
C THR A 406 -0.70 2.47 6.50
N GLY A 407 -1.08 3.74 6.60
CA GLY A 407 -2.15 4.16 7.48
C GLY A 407 -3.01 5.21 6.84
N ASP A 408 -4.30 5.18 7.18
CA ASP A 408 -5.25 6.19 6.75
C ASP A 408 -6.22 6.54 7.88
N PHE A 409 -7.05 7.54 7.65
CA PHE A 409 -8.12 7.95 8.51
C PHE A 409 -9.12 6.79 8.71
N PRO A 410 -9.57 6.53 9.96
CA PRO A 410 -10.42 5.39 10.25
C PRO A 410 -11.80 5.47 9.56
N GLY A 411 -12.27 6.66 9.21
CA GLY A 411 -13.52 6.88 8.46
C GLY A 411 -13.36 6.92 6.93
N ARG A 412 -12.15 6.73 6.39
CA ARG A 412 -11.94 6.75 4.93
C ARG A 412 -12.45 5.45 4.29
N ARG A 413 -13.09 5.59 3.13
CA ARG A 413 -13.48 4.49 2.26
C ARG A 413 -12.72 4.59 0.94
N LEU A 414 -11.96 3.56 0.60
CA LEU A 414 -11.34 3.41 -0.72
C LEU A 414 -11.66 2.03 -1.31
N PRO A 415 -11.71 1.89 -2.65
CA PRO A 415 -12.02 0.62 -3.33
C PRO A 415 -10.91 -0.45 -3.20
N VAL A 416 -9.93 -0.19 -2.34
CA VAL A 416 -8.78 -1.04 -2.05
C VAL A 416 -8.71 -1.40 -0.56
N TYR A 417 -9.67 -0.97 0.26
CA TYR A 417 -9.71 -1.20 1.71
C TYR A 417 -10.76 -2.25 2.05
N GLY A 418 -10.31 -3.37 2.58
CA GLY A 418 -11.10 -4.44 3.17
C GLY A 418 -10.52 -4.85 4.52
N PHE A 419 -10.76 -6.09 4.92
CA PHE A 419 -10.32 -6.62 6.21
C PHE A 419 -10.54 -8.13 6.31
N ARG A 420 -9.94 -8.73 7.35
CA ARG A 420 -10.23 -10.05 7.87
C ARG A 420 -10.39 -10.00 9.39
N CYS A 421 -11.02 -10.99 9.99
CA CYS A 421 -11.17 -11.05 11.44
C CYS A 421 -10.20 -12.04 12.09
N ALA A 422 -9.94 -11.83 13.37
CA ALA A 422 -9.22 -12.71 14.28
C ALA A 422 -10.06 -13.00 15.52
N ALA A 423 -9.73 -14.08 16.22
CA ALA A 423 -10.35 -14.46 17.47
C ALA A 423 -9.28 -15.01 18.40
N ASP A 424 -9.46 -14.85 19.70
CA ASP A 424 -8.57 -15.50 20.66
C ASP A 424 -8.74 -17.03 20.55
N SER A 425 -7.65 -17.77 20.76
CA SER A 425 -7.75 -19.22 20.90
C SER A 425 -8.50 -19.55 22.19
N PRO A 426 -9.37 -20.57 22.20
CA PRO A 426 -9.99 -21.01 23.44
C PRO A 426 -8.90 -21.32 24.46
N ALA A 427 -9.08 -20.87 25.72
CA ALA A 427 -8.16 -21.24 26.78
C ALA A 427 -8.02 -22.76 26.78
N LYS A 428 -6.79 -23.27 26.77
CA LYS A 428 -6.57 -24.68 27.07
C LYS A 428 -7.13 -24.89 28.47
N GLY A 429 -8.24 -25.62 28.58
CA GLY A 429 -8.78 -26.00 29.88
C GLY A 429 -7.64 -26.59 30.69
N VAL A 430 -7.39 -26.03 31.87
CA VAL A 430 -6.62 -26.71 32.90
C VAL A 430 -7.48 -27.90 33.29
N ASN A 431 -7.18 -29.06 32.71
CA ASN A 431 -7.70 -30.34 33.18
C ASN A 431 -6.94 -30.76 34.44
#